data_AF-A0A2T2TMA1-F1
#
_entry.id   AF-A0A2T2TMA1-F1
#
_cell.length_a   1.000
_cell.length_b   1.000
_cell.length_c   1.000
_cell.angle_alpha   90.00
_cell.angle_beta   90.00
_cell.angle_gamma   90.00
#
_symmetry.space_group_name_H-M   'P 1'
#
loop_
_entity.id
_entity.type
_entity.pdbx_description
1 polymer ?
#
loop_
_entity_poly.entity_id
_entity_poly.type
_entity_poly.pdbx_seq_one_letter_code
_entity_poly.pdbx_strand_id
1 'polypeptide(L)' 'MKPFLLTGAVAAGLAVAAGAFGAHALSERLTPERLAVFETAVRYQMYHALALLFVGWVG' A
#
# COMPACT_ATOMS: atom_id res chain seq x y z
N MET A 1 13.30 -15.33 5.74
CA MET A 1 13.50 -15.27 4.27
C MET A 1 13.77 -13.83 3.81
N LYS A 2 15.05 -13.42 3.67
CA LYS A 2 15.45 -12.04 3.33
C LYS A 2 14.75 -11.37 2.13
N PRO A 3 14.48 -12.03 0.98
CA PRO A 3 13.83 -11.35 -0.13
C PRO A 3 12.41 -10.87 0.21
N PHE A 4 11.63 -11.63 0.97
CA PHE A 4 10.27 -11.23 1.34
C PHE A 4 10.24 -10.03 2.29
N LEU A 5 11.21 -9.92 3.20
CA LEU A 5 11.34 -8.74 4.06
C LEU A 5 11.64 -7.47 3.25
N LEU A 6 12.56 -7.56 2.29
CA LEU A 6 12.90 -6.42 1.42
C LEU A 6 11.70 -6.03 0.54
N THR A 7 11.08 -7.00 -0.15
CA THR A 7 9.92 -6.73 -1.01
C THR A 7 8.75 -6.18 -0.20
N GLY A 8 8.47 -6.74 0.98
CA GLY A 8 7.42 -6.25 1.88
C GLY A 8 7.68 -4.82 2.35
N ALA A 9 8.91 -4.48 2.73
CA ALA A 9 9.27 -3.13 3.16
C ALA A 9 9.12 -2.09 2.03
N VAL A 10 9.61 -2.41 0.83
CA VAL A 10 9.45 -1.53 -0.35
C VAL A 10 7.97 -1.38 -0.72
N ALA A 11 7.21 -2.47 -0.73
CA ALA A 11 5.79 -2.44 -1.04
C ALA A 11 4.98 -1.62 -0.03
N ALA A 12 5.32 -1.70 1.27
CA ALA A 12 4.70 -0.90 2.32
C ALA A 12 5.00 0.59 2.13
N GLY A 13 6.25 0.95 1.83
CA GLY A 13 6.64 2.33 1.53
C GLY A 13 5.89 2.89 0.32
N LEU A 14 5.74 2.10 -0.75
CA LEU A 14 4.95 2.49 -1.91
C LEU A 14 3.46 2.66 -1.59
N ALA A 15 2.88 1.80 -0.75
CA ALA A 15 1.49 1.95 -0.33
C ALA A 15 1.28 3.23 0.50
N VAL A 16 2.21 3.60 1.38
CA VAL A 16 2.18 4.88 2.12
C VAL A 16 2.28 6.06 1.15
N ALA A 17 3.22 6.03 0.21
CA ALA A 17 3.38 7.09 -0.79
C ALA A 17 2.12 7.25 -1.65
N ALA A 18 1.53 6.14 -2.10
CA ALA A 18 0.28 6.15 -2.86
C ALA A 18 -0.89 6.69 -2.03
N GLY A 19 -1.03 6.29 -0.76
CA GLY A 19 -2.05 6.82 0.14
C GLY A 19 -1.92 8.32 0.36
N ALA A 20 -0.70 8.82 0.59
CA ALA A 20 -0.43 10.25 0.72
C ALA A 20 -0.77 11.01 -0.58
N PHE A 21 -0.43 10.46 -1.75
CA PHE A 21 -0.81 11.01 -3.05
C PHE A 21 -2.34 11.05 -3.23
N GLY A 22 -3.03 9.99 -2.82
CA GLY A 22 -4.50 9.93 -2.75
C GLY A 22 -5.10 11.09 -1.97
N ALA A 23 -4.65 11.26 -0.73
CA ALA A 23 -5.17 12.26 0.20
C ALA A 23 -4.87 13.70 -0.21
N HIS A 24 -3.66 13.99 -0.70
CA HIS A 24 -3.22 15.37 -0.93
C HIS A 24 -3.40 15.84 -2.38
N ALA A 25 -3.29 14.96 -3.38
CA ALA A 25 -3.27 15.34 -4.79
C ALA A 25 -4.50 14.86 -5.57
N LEU A 26 -5.11 13.75 -5.16
CA LEU A 26 -6.22 13.12 -5.88
C LEU A 26 -7.59 13.44 -5.32
N SER A 27 -7.68 13.78 -4.03
CA SER A 27 -8.94 14.06 -3.33
C SER A 27 -9.77 15.17 -3.99
N GLU A 28 -9.12 16.20 -4.52
CA GLU A 28 -9.78 17.30 -5.24
C GLU A 28 -10.01 17.02 -6.73
N ARG A 29 -9.43 15.94 -7.28
CA ARG A 29 -9.43 15.63 -8.72
C ARG A 29 -10.32 14.45 -9.09
N LEU A 30 -10.69 13.62 -8.12
CA LEU A 30 -11.49 12.42 -8.31
C LEU A 30 -12.87 12.57 -7.69
N THR A 31 -13.85 11.86 -8.25
CA THR A 31 -15.14 11.72 -7.56
C THR A 31 -14.95 10.90 -6.28
N PRO A 32 -15.82 11.07 -5.28
CA PRO A 32 -15.74 10.30 -4.03
C PRO A 32 -15.69 8.78 -4.26
N GLU A 33 -16.44 8.26 -5.23
CA GLU A 33 -16.43 6.84 -5.56
C GLU A 33 -15.06 6.39 -6.10
N ARG A 34 -14.45 7.19 -6.98
CA ARG A 34 -13.12 6.88 -7.54
C ARG A 34 -12.03 7.00 -6.49
N LEU A 35 -12.14 7.95 -5.57
CA LEU A 35 -11.22 8.09 -4.45
C LEU A 35 -11.32 6.88 -3.51
N ALA A 36 -12.54 6.43 -3.19
CA ALA A 36 -12.77 5.24 -2.37
C ALA A 36 -12.22 3.95 -3.02
N VAL A 37 -12.33 3.82 -4.35
CA VAL A 37 -11.70 2.72 -5.10
C VAL A 37 -10.18 2.80 -5.00
N PHE A 38 -9.59 3.99 -5.17
CA PHE A 38 -8.15 4.19 -5.02
C PHE A 38 -7.66 3.82 -3.61
N GLU A 39 -8.33 4.29 -2.56
CA GLU A 39 -8.02 3.96 -1.17
C GLU A 39 -8.11 2.45 -0.90
N THR A 40 -9.11 1.78 -1.48
CA THR A 40 -9.26 0.32 -1.37
C THR A 40 -8.07 -0.41 -2.00
N ALA A 41 -7.61 0.05 -3.17
CA ALA A 41 -6.43 -0.51 -3.83
C ALA A 41 -5.15 -0.30 -3.00
N VAL A 42 -4.94 0.91 -2.44
CA VAL A 42 -3.81 1.20 -1.54
C VAL A 42 -3.84 0.30 -0.30
N ARG A 43 -5.02 0.09 0.29
CA ARG A 43 -5.21 -0.80 1.45
C ARG A 43 -4.88 -2.24 1.11
N TYR A 44 -5.32 -2.75 -0.05
CA TYR A 44 -4.93 -4.08 -0.50
C TYR A 44 -3.43 -4.21 -0.71
N GLN A 45 -2.76 -3.21 -1.28
CA GLN A 45 -1.31 -3.21 -1.42
C GLN A 45 -0.61 -3.25 -0.06
N MET A 46 -1.07 -2.47 0.92
CA MET A 46 -0.54 -2.51 2.29
C MET A 46 -0.73 -3.89 2.94
N TYR A 47 -1.89 -4.52 2.77
CA TYR A 47 -2.12 -5.87 3.31
C TYR A 47 -1.16 -6.90 2.72
N HIS A 48 -0.89 -6.85 1.41
CA HIS A 48 0.10 -7.73 0.79
C HIS A 48 1.52 -7.43 1.28
N ALA A 49 1.87 -6.16 1.46
CA ALA A 49 3.16 -5.78 2.02
C ALA A 49 3.36 -6.33 3.45
N LEU A 50 2.34 -6.19 4.30
CA LEU A 50 2.35 -6.76 5.65
C LEU A 50 2.41 -8.28 5.64
N ALA A 51 1.69 -8.95 4.74
CA ALA A 51 1.76 -10.40 4.57
C ALA A 51 3.17 -10.87 4.17
N LEU A 52 3.83 -10.17 3.24
CA LEU A 52 5.22 -10.46 2.86
C LEU A 52 6.20 -10.26 4.01
N LEU A 53 6.03 -9.19 4.78
CA LEU A 53 6.83 -8.95 5.99
C LEU A 53 6.62 -10.08 7.01
N PHE A 54 5.38 -10.49 7.23
CA PHE A 54 5.04 -11.57 8.16
C PHE A 54 5.64 -12.91 7.71
N VAL A 55 5.48 -13.29 6.44
CA VAL A 55 6.09 -14.52 5.89
C VAL A 55 7.61 -14.46 5.96
N GLY A 56 8.20 -13.31 5.64
CA GLY A 56 9.65 -13.11 5.72
C GLY A 56 10.23 -13.15 7.14
N TRP A 57 9.40 -12.85 8.15
CA TRP A 57 9.72 -12.90 9.58
C TRP A 57 9.59 -14.31 10.18
N VAL A 58 8.53 -15.04 9.83
CA VAL A 58 8.24 -16.37 10.39
C VAL A 58 9.11 -17.46 9.74
N GLY A 59 9.40 -17.36 8.45
CA GLY A 59 10.28 -18.29 7.72
C GLY A 59 11.69 -17.75 7.53
#